data_AF-A0A222T3Q2-F1
#
_entry.id   AF-A0A222T3Q2-F1
#
_cell.length_a   1.000
_cell.length_b   1.000
_cell.length_c   1.000
_cell.angle_alpha   90.00
_cell.angle_beta   90.00
_cell.angle_gamma   90.00
#
_symmetry.space_group_name_H-M   'P 1'
#
loop_
_entity.id
_entity.type
_entity.pdbx_description
1 polymer ?
#
loop_
_entity_poly.entity_id
_entity_poly.type
_entity_poly.pdbx_seq_one_letter_code
_entity_poly.pdbx_strand_id
1 'polypeptide(L)'
;MWRDLAAASTTSDAGSPLLDDHATGGALELMKYGLKKAKAEKVVVKGTLHVDPEVVTAAAQQVKLRDCVDGTDWLQYRLDGKLKNDVPGSHFRADATVLRKGSVWKVSYLYMHDAGTC
;
A
#
# COMPACT_ATOMS: atom_id res chain seq x y z
N MET A 1 8.07 -0.20 1.32
CA MET A 1 6.75 0.46 1.24
C MET A 1 5.62 -0.48 1.62
N TRP A 2 5.24 -1.48 0.80
CA TRP A 2 4.07 -2.32 1.10
C TRP A 2 4.13 -3.01 2.46
N ARG A 3 5.30 -3.52 2.85
CA ARG A 3 5.54 -4.09 4.19
C ARG A 3 5.34 -3.07 5.32
N ASP A 4 5.70 -1.80 5.10
CA ASP A 4 5.58 -0.73 6.10
C ASP A 4 4.12 -0.34 6.28
N LEU A 5 3.39 -0.20 5.16
CA LEU A 5 1.94 -0.07 5.17
C LEU A 5 1.30 -1.27 5.87
N ALA A 6 1.83 -2.46 5.63
CA ALA A 6 1.29 -3.66 6.22
C ALA A 6 1.36 -3.66 7.75
N ALA A 7 2.54 -3.32 8.28
CA ALA A 7 2.76 -3.15 9.70
C ALA A 7 1.86 -2.05 10.29
N ALA A 8 1.81 -0.87 9.68
CA ALA A 8 1.01 0.26 10.15
C ALA A 8 -0.50 -0.02 10.13
N SER A 9 -0.97 -0.87 9.21
CA SER A 9 -2.40 -1.19 9.08
C SER A 9 -2.94 -2.09 10.19
N THR A 10 -2.06 -2.81 10.90
CA THR A 10 -2.47 -3.66 12.05
C THR A 10 -3.03 -2.85 13.22
N THR A 11 -2.72 -1.56 13.27
CA THR A 11 -3.21 -0.58 14.26
C THR A 11 -3.89 0.63 13.62
N SER A 12 -4.03 0.64 12.29
CA SER A 12 -4.52 1.78 11.50
C SER A 12 -3.77 3.09 11.82
N ASP A 13 -2.46 2.99 11.98
CA ASP A 13 -1.60 4.09 12.42
C ASP A 13 -1.05 4.90 11.25
N ALA A 14 -1.78 5.96 10.87
CA ALA A 14 -1.34 6.93 9.86
C ALA A 14 -0.13 7.78 10.29
N GLY A 15 0.25 7.76 11.58
CA GLY A 15 1.41 8.46 12.11
C GLY A 15 2.67 7.58 12.16
N SER A 16 2.60 6.33 11.72
CA SER A 16 3.73 5.41 11.77
C SER A 16 4.91 5.96 10.96
N PRO A 17 6.11 6.11 11.58
CA PRO A 17 7.29 6.62 10.89
C PRO A 17 7.77 5.68 9.77
N LEU A 18 7.39 4.39 9.83
CA LEU A 18 7.74 3.39 8.81
C LEU A 18 7.25 3.78 7.41
N LEU A 19 6.14 4.54 7.32
CA LEU A 19 5.58 4.97 6.04
C LEU A 19 6.54 5.93 5.31
N ASP A 20 7.20 6.80 6.06
CA ASP A 20 8.08 7.83 5.52
C ASP A 20 9.42 7.25 5.05
N ASP A 21 9.81 6.04 5.50
CA ASP A 21 11.07 5.39 5.10
C ASP A 21 11.09 5.08 3.59
N HIS A 22 9.97 4.61 3.04
CA HIS A 22 9.89 4.12 1.67
C HIS A 22 8.85 4.82 0.79
N ALA A 23 8.10 5.79 1.31
CA ALA A 23 7.17 6.60 0.52
C ALA A 23 7.33 8.09 0.76
N THR A 24 6.88 8.85 -0.23
CA THR A 24 6.83 10.32 -0.20
C THR A 24 5.72 10.80 -1.13
N GLY A 25 5.44 12.11 -1.13
CA GLY A 25 4.47 12.73 -2.04
C GLY A 25 3.11 12.03 -2.03
N GLY A 26 2.51 11.88 -3.21
CA GLY A 26 1.16 11.33 -3.36
C GLY A 26 1.00 9.90 -2.85
N ALA A 27 2.03 9.06 -2.95
CA ALA A 27 1.99 7.69 -2.42
C ALA A 27 1.87 7.68 -0.89
N LEU A 28 2.65 8.51 -0.21
CA LEU A 28 2.59 8.65 1.25
C LEU A 28 1.23 9.19 1.71
N GLU A 29 0.71 10.22 1.04
CA GLU A 29 -0.59 10.79 1.37
C GLU A 29 -1.73 9.78 1.18
N LEU A 30 -1.68 8.97 0.12
CA LEU A 30 -2.66 7.91 -0.13
C LEU A 30 -2.65 6.86 1.00
N MET A 31 -1.47 6.41 1.44
CA MET A 31 -1.35 5.47 2.55
C MET A 31 -1.88 6.05 3.86
N LYS A 32 -1.48 7.29 4.19
CA LYS A 32 -1.97 7.99 5.40
C LYS A 32 -3.47 8.19 5.35
N TYR A 33 -4.04 8.52 4.20
CA TYR A 33 -5.48 8.62 4.00
C TYR A 33 -6.20 7.29 4.26
N GLY A 34 -5.72 6.19 3.67
CA GLY A 34 -6.29 4.86 3.87
C GLY A 34 -6.30 4.44 5.34
N LEU A 35 -5.20 4.67 6.06
CA LEU A 35 -5.08 4.38 7.49
C LEU A 35 -6.00 5.25 8.36
N LYS A 36 -6.11 6.56 8.05
CA LYS A 36 -7.06 7.45 8.72
C LYS A 36 -8.51 7.00 8.53
N LYS A 37 -8.86 6.60 7.31
CA LYS A 37 -10.19 6.04 6.99
C LYS A 37 -10.46 4.76 7.78
N ALA A 38 -9.52 3.81 7.78
CA ALA A 38 -9.64 2.57 8.55
C ALA A 38 -9.83 2.85 10.05
N LYS A 39 -9.08 3.80 10.61
CA LYS A 39 -9.23 4.23 12.00
C LYS A 39 -10.60 4.84 12.29
N ALA A 40 -11.11 5.72 11.41
CA ALA A 40 -12.44 6.31 11.54
C ALA A 40 -13.56 5.25 11.47
N GLU A 41 -13.37 4.22 10.64
CA GLU A 41 -14.27 3.08 10.49
C GLU A 41 -14.11 2.01 11.59
N LYS A 42 -13.19 2.22 12.54
CA LYS A 42 -12.86 1.26 13.62
C LYS A 42 -12.51 -0.13 13.08
N VAL A 43 -11.70 -0.15 12.02
CA VAL A 43 -11.15 -1.38 11.45
C VAL A 43 -9.63 -1.32 11.38
N VAL A 44 -9.02 -2.50 11.34
CA VAL A 44 -7.59 -2.72 11.08
C VAL A 44 -7.46 -3.64 9.86
N VAL A 45 -6.33 -3.61 9.18
CA VAL A 45 -6.03 -4.54 8.09
C VAL A 45 -4.95 -5.51 8.54
N LYS A 46 -5.14 -6.79 8.26
CA LYS A 46 -4.17 -7.85 8.56
C LYS A 46 -3.85 -8.63 7.29
N GLY A 47 -2.76 -9.38 7.35
CA GLY A 47 -2.23 -10.16 6.23
C GLY A 47 -0.98 -9.49 5.63
N THR A 48 -0.67 -9.85 4.39
CA THR A 48 0.38 -9.20 3.59
C THR A 48 -0.09 -9.07 2.15
N LEU A 49 0.46 -8.09 1.43
CA LEU A 49 0.33 -8.01 -0.02
C LEU A 49 1.49 -8.79 -0.64
N HIS A 50 1.19 -9.63 -1.62
CA HIS A 50 2.20 -10.24 -2.49
C HIS A 50 2.33 -9.38 -3.74
N VAL A 51 3.58 -9.15 -4.16
CA VAL A 51 3.91 -8.18 -5.20
C VAL A 51 4.92 -8.77 -6.17
N ASP A 52 4.74 -8.49 -7.45
CA ASP A 52 5.64 -8.89 -8.53
C ASP A 52 5.81 -7.73 -9.52
N PRO A 53 6.49 -6.64 -9.09
CA PRO A 53 6.55 -5.42 -9.88
C PRO A 53 7.50 -5.57 -11.08
N GLU A 54 7.01 -5.19 -12.24
CA GLU A 54 7.79 -5.05 -13.47
C GLU A 54 8.26 -3.60 -13.67
N VAL A 55 9.47 -3.45 -14.20
CA VAL A 55 10.01 -2.15 -14.59
C VAL A 55 9.45 -1.75 -15.95
N VAL A 56 8.65 -0.68 -15.97
CA VAL A 56 8.12 -0.09 -17.22
C VAL A 56 9.14 0.85 -17.85
N THR A 57 9.73 1.75 -17.06
CA THR A 57 10.84 2.60 -17.50
C THR A 57 11.82 2.83 -16.36
N ALA A 58 13.11 2.96 -16.68
CA ALA A 58 14.16 3.27 -15.72
C ALA A 58 15.05 4.42 -16.22
N ALA A 59 15.27 5.40 -15.36
CA ALA A 59 16.19 6.51 -15.52
C ALA A 59 16.98 6.73 -14.23
N ALA A 60 18.05 7.54 -14.29
CA ALA A 60 19.00 7.69 -13.17
C ALA A 60 18.37 8.12 -11.83
N GLN A 61 17.27 8.88 -11.86
CA GLN A 61 16.59 9.40 -10.67
C GLN A 61 15.11 8.99 -10.57
N GLN A 62 14.61 8.22 -11.53
CA GLN A 62 13.20 7.86 -11.62
C GLN A 62 13.01 6.47 -12.22
N VAL A 63 12.18 5.65 -11.59
CA VAL A 63 11.74 4.35 -12.12
C VAL A 63 10.22 4.31 -12.11
N LYS A 64 9.61 3.89 -13.21
CA LYS A 64 8.18 3.59 -13.27
C LYS A 64 7.98 2.09 -13.20
N LEU A 65 7.07 1.68 -12.33
CA LEU A 65 6.76 0.28 -12.07
C LEU A 65 5.29 0.02 -12.39
N ARG A 66 5.01 -1.22 -12.80
CA ARG A 66 3.66 -1.79 -12.86
C ARG A 66 3.67 -3.10 -12.10
N ASP A 67 2.60 -3.39 -11.38
CA ASP A 67 2.51 -4.58 -10.55
C ASP A 67 1.09 -5.16 -10.64
N CYS A 68 1.00 -6.48 -10.47
CA CYS A 68 -0.25 -7.14 -10.10
C CYS A 68 -0.15 -7.51 -8.62
N VAL A 69 -0.69 -6.62 -7.78
CA VAL A 69 -0.64 -6.79 -6.33
C VAL A 69 -1.69 -7.80 -5.91
N ASP A 70 -1.24 -8.96 -5.42
CA ASP A 70 -2.12 -9.95 -4.80
C ASP A 70 -2.39 -9.53 -3.34
N GLY A 71 -3.64 -9.14 -3.11
CA GLY A 71 -4.18 -8.79 -1.79
C GLY A 71 -5.26 -9.76 -1.33
N THR A 72 -5.22 -11.02 -1.78
CA THR A 72 -6.17 -12.07 -1.37
C THR A 72 -6.26 -12.22 0.15
N ASP A 73 -5.12 -12.15 0.85
CA ASP A 73 -5.01 -12.26 2.31
C ASP A 73 -5.01 -10.90 3.04
N TRP A 74 -5.11 -9.79 2.31
CA TRP A 74 -5.06 -8.43 2.84
C TRP A 74 -6.45 -7.93 3.26
N LEU A 75 -6.94 -8.43 4.40
CA LEU A 75 -8.35 -8.33 4.80
C LEU A 75 -8.59 -7.33 5.96
N GLN A 76 -9.78 -6.71 5.95
CA GLN A 76 -10.22 -5.78 6.99
C GLN A 76 -10.92 -6.52 8.15
N TYR A 77 -10.53 -6.17 9.36
CA TYR A 77 -11.06 -6.71 10.61
C TYR A 77 -11.61 -5.60 11.48
N ARG A 78 -12.75 -5.86 12.11
CA ARG A 78 -13.25 -5.01 13.20
C ARG A 78 -12.37 -5.18 14.43
N LEU A 79 -12.47 -4.24 15.38
CA LEU A 79 -11.68 -4.29 16.61
C LEU A 79 -11.99 -5.50 17.50
N ASP A 80 -13.15 -6.14 17.33
CA ASP A 80 -13.50 -7.40 18.00
C ASP A 80 -12.84 -8.64 17.37
N GLY A 81 -11.99 -8.45 16.37
CA GLY A 81 -11.21 -9.50 15.73
C GLY A 81 -11.94 -10.26 14.62
N LYS A 82 -13.23 -9.96 14.35
CA LYS A 82 -13.98 -10.56 13.25
C LYS A 82 -13.74 -9.80 11.95
N LEU A 83 -13.85 -10.51 10.82
CA LEU A 83 -13.82 -9.88 9.50
C LEU A 83 -14.89 -8.79 9.40
N LYS A 84 -14.56 -7.69 8.72
CA LYS A 84 -15.50 -6.58 8.48
C LYS A 84 -16.66 -7.02 7.57
N ASN A 85 -16.37 -7.89 6.61
CA ASN A 85 -17.30 -8.43 5.62
C ASN A 85 -16.82 -9.83 5.17
N ASP A 86 -17.71 -10.57 4.51
CA ASP A 86 -17.43 -11.87 3.88
C ASP A 86 -17.06 -11.67 2.40
N VAL A 87 -16.14 -10.74 2.15
CA VAL A 87 -15.62 -10.45 0.81
C VAL A 87 -14.17 -10.93 0.77
N PRO A 88 -13.81 -11.85 -0.14
CA PRO A 88 -12.42 -12.26 -0.27
C PRO A 88 -11.56 -11.06 -0.72
N GLY A 89 -10.27 -11.12 -0.41
CA GLY A 89 -9.33 -10.19 -1.00
C GLY A 89 -9.24 -10.38 -2.52
N SER A 90 -8.55 -9.47 -3.19
CA SER A 90 -8.48 -9.45 -4.66
C SER A 90 -7.07 -9.14 -5.14
N HIS A 91 -6.89 -9.25 -6.44
CA HIS A 91 -5.72 -8.77 -7.15
C HIS A 91 -6.00 -7.35 -7.66
N PHE A 92 -4.98 -6.50 -7.62
CA PHE A 92 -5.10 -5.10 -8.02
C PHE A 92 -3.92 -4.76 -8.92
N ARG A 93 -4.22 -4.27 -10.12
CA ARG A 93 -3.17 -3.60 -10.87
C ARG A 93 -2.72 -2.36 -10.08
N ALA A 94 -1.41 -2.17 -9.97
CA ALA A 94 -0.83 -0.96 -9.42
C ALA A 94 0.15 -0.33 -10.41
N ASP A 95 0.07 0.99 -10.58
CA ASP A 95 1.09 1.77 -11.30
C ASP A 95 1.80 2.69 -10.29
N ALA A 96 3.13 2.66 -10.27
CA ALA A 96 3.93 3.41 -9.30
C ALA A 96 5.09 4.17 -9.95
N THR A 97 5.49 5.27 -9.33
CA THR A 97 6.75 5.96 -9.64
C THR A 97 7.62 6.01 -8.40
N VAL A 98 8.88 5.61 -8.56
CA VAL A 98 9.92 5.65 -7.54
C VAL A 98 10.90 6.74 -7.90
N LEU A 99 11.20 7.63 -6.95
CA LEU A 99 12.17 8.70 -7.11
C LEU A 99 13.36 8.49 -6.20
N ARG A 100 14.54 8.85 -6.70
CA ARG A 100 15.76 8.85 -5.90
C ARG A 100 15.80 10.14 -5.05
N LYS A 101 15.93 9.98 -3.74
CA LYS A 101 16.11 11.06 -2.76
C LYS A 101 17.45 10.85 -2.05
N GLY A 102 18.50 11.53 -2.51
CA GLY A 102 19.86 11.27 -2.06
C GLY A 102 20.30 9.86 -2.44
N SER A 103 20.66 9.03 -1.46
CA SER A 103 21.05 7.63 -1.66
C SER A 103 19.88 6.64 -1.64
N VAL A 104 18.68 7.06 -1.24
CA VAL A 104 17.52 6.18 -1.07
C VAL A 104 16.49 6.33 -2.19
N TRP A 105 15.77 5.26 -2.48
CA TRP A 105 14.63 5.26 -3.40
C TRP A 105 13.33 5.26 -2.60
N LYS A 106 12.39 6.14 -2.99
CA LYS A 106 11.07 6.24 -2.35
C LYS A 106 9.98 6.24 -3.39
N VAL A 107 8.88 5.55 -3.11
CA VAL A 107 7.68 5.59 -3.94
C VAL A 107 7.04 6.97 -3.77
N SER A 108 6.94 7.74 -4.85
CA SER A 108 6.40 9.11 -4.84
C SER A 108 4.97 9.20 -5.39
N TYR A 109 4.62 8.25 -6.26
CA TYR A 109 3.30 8.10 -6.86
C TYR A 109 2.89 6.64 -6.77
N LEU A 110 1.64 6.42 -6.43
CA LEU A 110 1.01 5.11 -6.39
C LEU A 110 -0.45 5.29 -6.82
N TYR A 111 -0.88 4.45 -7.74
CA TYR A 111 -2.28 4.33 -8.11
C TYR A 111 -2.66 2.85 -8.10
N MET A 112 -3.66 2.53 -7.29
CA MET A 112 -4.29 1.21 -7.22
C MET A 112 -5.52 1.25 -8.11
N HIS A 113 -5.59 0.37 -9.10
CA HIS A 113 -6.79 0.17 -9.91
C HIS A 113 -7.82 -0.66 -9.15
N ASP A 114 -9.00 -0.84 -9.74
CA ASP A 114 -10.08 -1.63 -9.14
C ASP A 114 -9.70 -3.12 -8.96
N ALA A 115 -10.44 -3.80 -8.08
CA ALA A 115 -10.29 -5.24 -7.83
C ALA A 115 -10.49 -6.05 -9.12
N GLY A 116 -9.66 -7.08 -9.34
CA GLY A 116 -9.74 -7.98 -10.49
C GLY A 116 -9.24 -7.38 -11.82
N THR A 117 -8.52 -6.26 -11.75
CA THR A 117 -7.91 -5.63 -12.94
C THR A 117 -6.62 -6.33 -13.41
N CYS A 118 -6.11 -7.19 -12.53
CA CYS A 118 -5.35 -8.39 -12.79
C CYS A 118 -5.91 -9.45 -11.79
#